data_AF-A0A139QFY4-F1
#
_entry.id   AF-A0A139QFY4-F1
#
_cell.length_a   1.000
_cell.length_b   1.000
_cell.length_c   1.000
_cell.angle_alpha   90.00
_cell.angle_beta   90.00
_cell.angle_gamma   90.00
#
_symmetry.space_group_name_H-M   'P 1'
#
loop_
_entity.id
_entity.type
_entity.pdbx_description
1 polymer ?
#
loop_
_entity_poly.entity_id
_entity_poly.type
_entity_poly.pdbx_seq_one_letter_code
_entity_poly.pdbx_strand_id
1 'polypeptide(L)' 'MITGEKKILAEIQVRTMQMNVWATIEHAINYKYDGDYTPEMTEKLREVAELSIRVDELFSELHNGLDKPTD' A
#
# COMPACT_ATOMS: atom_id res chain seq x y z
N MET A 1 12.79 21.75 -32.32
CA MET A 1 11.42 22.33 -32.27
C MET A 1 10.76 21.81 -31.01
N ILE A 2 10.34 22.71 -30.11
CA ILE A 2 9.58 22.34 -28.92
C ILE A 2 8.10 22.46 -29.31
N THR A 3 7.40 21.34 -29.40
CA THR A 3 6.02 21.26 -29.89
C THR A 3 5.02 21.55 -28.77
N GLY A 4 4.98 22.80 -28.28
CA GLY A 4 3.91 23.32 -27.40
C GLY A 4 3.56 22.47 -26.16
N GLU A 5 2.41 22.78 -25.56
CA GLU A 5 1.84 21.99 -24.47
C GLU A 5 1.08 20.78 -25.02
N LYS A 6 1.22 19.62 -24.37
CA LYS A 6 0.45 18.41 -24.69
C LYS A 6 -0.18 17.85 -23.42
N LYS A 7 -1.51 17.72 -23.43
CA LYS A 7 -2.23 17.02 -22.37
C LYS A 7 -1.94 15.53 -22.46
N ILE A 8 -1.53 14.95 -21.34
CA ILE A 8 -1.28 13.52 -21.17
C ILE A 8 -2.16 12.97 -20.05
N LEU A 9 -2.41 11.68 -20.11
CA LEU A 9 -3.05 10.96 -19.00
C LEU A 9 -1.97 10.61 -17.98
N ALA A 10 -2.29 10.82 -16.70
CA ALA A 10 -1.47 10.39 -15.57
C ALA A 10 -2.38 9.68 -14.57
N GLU A 11 -1.87 8.61 -13.98
CA GLU A 11 -2.53 7.93 -12.87
C GLU A 11 -1.96 8.47 -11.56
N ILE A 12 -2.84 8.86 -10.65
CA ILE A 12 -2.47 9.32 -9.30
C ILE A 12 -3.03 8.30 -8.32
N GLN A 13 -2.15 7.63 -7.59
CA GLN A 13 -2.53 6.73 -6.52
C GLN A 13 -2.19 7.35 -5.16
N VAL A 14 -3.14 7.27 -4.23
CA VAL A 14 -2.96 7.71 -2.84
C VAL A 14 -2.93 6.46 -1.96
N ARG A 15 -1.86 6.30 -1.17
CA ARG A 15 -1.63 5.13 -0.33
C ARG A 15 -1.03 5.56 1.01
N THR A 16 -1.33 4.84 2.08
CA THR A 16 -0.52 4.91 3.30
C THR A 16 0.86 4.30 3.03
N MET A 17 1.81 4.54 3.93
CA MET A 17 3.14 3.92 3.83
C MET A 17 3.05 2.39 3.89
N GLN A 18 2.20 1.83 4.76
CA GLN A 18 2.06 0.38 4.90
C GLN A 18 1.43 -0.26 3.66
N MET A 19 0.39 0.36 3.10
CA MET A 19 -0.20 -0.07 1.82
C MET A 19 0.84 -0.07 0.70
N ASN A 20 1.71 0.94 0.65
CA ASN A 20 2.76 1.00 -0.36
C ASN A 20 3.81 -0.10 -0.20
N VAL A 21 4.23 -0.38 1.04
CA VAL A 21 5.16 -1.49 1.33
C VAL A 21 4.57 -2.83 0.90
N TRP A 22 3.33 -3.10 1.32
CA TRP A 22 2.63 -4.35 0.96
C TRP A 22 2.49 -4.50 -0.55
N ALA A 23 1.98 -3.49 -1.25
CA ALA A 23 1.74 -3.54 -2.69
C ALA A 23 3.04 -3.66 -3.50
N THR A 24 4.14 -3.06 -3.03
CA THR A 24 5.45 -3.18 -3.70
C THR A 24 5.97 -4.61 -3.61
N ILE A 25 5.84 -5.24 -2.44
CA ILE A 25 6.29 -6.62 -2.21
C ILE A 25 5.40 -7.60 -2.98
N GLU A 26 4.07 -7.45 -2.91
CA GLU A 26 3.12 -8.27 -3.66
C GLU A 26 3.43 -8.22 -5.15
N HIS A 27 3.61 -7.01 -5.71
CA HIS A 27 3.91 -6.85 -7.12
C HIS A 27 5.24 -7.51 -7.53
N ALA A 28 6.28 -7.35 -6.72
CA ALA A 28 7.58 -7.97 -6.96
C ALA A 28 7.50 -9.51 -6.93
N ILE A 29 6.68 -10.06 -6.03
CA ILE A 29 6.41 -11.50 -5.97
C ILE A 29 5.61 -11.92 -7.20
N ASN A 30 4.51 -11.24 -7.50
CA ASN A 30 3.66 -11.53 -8.65
C ASN A 30 4.46 -11.59 -9.95
N TYR A 31 5.33 -10.59 -10.16
CA TYR A 31 6.22 -10.53 -11.32
C TYR A 31 7.17 -11.74 -11.42
N LYS A 32 7.66 -12.25 -10.28
CA LYS A 32 8.55 -13.42 -10.25
C LYS A 32 7.81 -14.72 -10.57
N TYR A 33 6.55 -14.85 -10.19
CA TYR A 33 5.77 -16.08 -10.31
C TYR A 33 4.74 -16.05 -11.45
N ASP A 34 4.67 -14.95 -12.22
CA ASP A 34 3.74 -14.74 -13.34
C ASP A 34 2.26 -15.02 -12.96
N GLY A 35 1.89 -14.67 -11.72
CA GLY A 35 0.55 -14.93 -11.18
C GLY A 35 0.27 -16.38 -10.75
N ASP A 36 1.21 -17.31 -10.90
CA ASP A 36 1.07 -18.71 -10.45
C ASP A 36 1.45 -18.84 -8.97
N TYR A 37 0.52 -18.41 -8.10
CA TYR A 37 0.69 -18.47 -6.66
C TYR A 37 0.45 -19.89 -6.12
N THR A 38 1.38 -20.38 -5.31
CA THR A 38 1.06 -21.51 -4.44
C THR A 38 0.02 -21.09 -3.39
N PRO A 39 -0.92 -21.97 -2.98
CA PRO A 39 -1.91 -21.64 -1.95
C PRO A 39 -1.31 -21.12 -0.65
N GLU A 40 -0.13 -21.62 -0.26
CA GLU A 40 0.60 -21.16 0.92
C GLU A 40 1.09 -19.71 0.78
N MET A 41 1.58 -19.32 -0.40
CA MET A 41 2.02 -17.95 -0.65
C MET A 41 0.85 -16.97 -0.66
N THR A 42 -0.27 -17.35 -1.26
CA THR A 42 -1.49 -16.53 -1.23
C THR A 42 -1.94 -16.27 0.20
N GLU A 43 -1.95 -17.31 1.05
CA GLU A 43 -2.34 -17.17 2.44
C GLU A 43 -1.39 -16.26 3.23
N LYS A 44 -0.08 -16.42 3.05
CA LYS A 44 0.90 -15.51 3.69
C LYS A 44 0.76 -14.06 3.20
N LEU A 45 0.52 -13.84 1.92
CA LEU A 45 0.30 -12.48 1.39
C LEU A 45 -0.96 -11.84 1.98
N ARG A 46 -2.01 -12.64 2.21
CA ARG A 46 -3.24 -12.25 2.90
C ARG A 46 -2.98 -11.88 4.36
N GLU A 47 -2.25 -12.71 5.10
CA GLU A 47 -1.86 -12.43 6.49
C GLU A 47 -1.05 -11.13 6.60
N VAL A 48 -0.08 -10.91 5.72
CA VAL A 48 0.72 -9.67 5.72
C VAL A 48 -0.17 -8.46 5.39
N ALA A 49 -1.15 -8.60 4.49
CA ALA A 49 -2.10 -7.53 4.19
C ALA A 49 -2.90 -7.11 5.43
N GLU A 50 -3.41 -8.09 6.18
CA GLU A 50 -4.15 -7.85 7.42
C GLU A 50 -3.29 -7.16 8.49
N LEU A 51 -2.03 -7.59 8.64
CA LEU A 51 -1.07 -6.94 9.54
C LEU A 51 -0.77 -5.49 9.13
N SER A 52 -0.59 -5.22 7.83
CA SER A 52 -0.38 -3.86 7.33
C SER A 52 -1.55 -2.94 7.64
N ILE A 53 -2.79 -3.43 7.47
CA ILE A 53 -4.00 -2.69 7.85
C ILE A 53 -3.99 -2.41 9.36
N ARG A 54 -3.68 -3.41 10.18
CA ARG A 54 -3.64 -3.26 11.63
C ARG A 54 -2.62 -2.22 12.09
N VAL A 55 -1.47 -2.15 11.43
CA VAL A 55 -0.44 -1.13 11.71
C VAL A 55 -0.97 0.27 11.39
N ASP A 56 -1.65 0.45 10.25
CA ASP A 56 -2.27 1.73 9.89
C ASP A 56 -3.37 2.15 10.88
N GLU A 57 -4.21 1.20 11.33
CA GLU A 57 -5.22 1.44 12.38
C GLU A 57 -4.56 1.96 13.67
N LEU A 58 -3.50 1.30 14.13
CA LEU A 58 -2.77 1.71 15.35
C LEU A 58 -2.16 3.10 15.19
N PHE A 59 -1.59 3.43 14.03
CA PHE A 59 -1.11 4.79 13.78
C PHE A 59 -2.24 5.82 13.77
N SER A 60 -3.41 5.47 13.23
CA SER A 60 -4.59 6.33 13.28
C SER A 60 -5.08 6.54 14.71
N GLU A 61 -5.15 5.48 15.53
CA GLU A 61 -5.50 5.56 16.94
C GLU A 61 -4.53 6.46 17.73
N LEU A 62 -3.22 6.30 17.51
CA LEU A 62 -2.20 7.15 18.12
C LEU A 62 -2.34 8.62 17.69
N HIS A 63 -2.57 8.87 16.41
CA HIS A 63 -2.75 10.23 15.89
C HIS A 63 -4.00 10.89 16.49
N ASN A 64 -5.14 10.19 16.48
CA ASN A 64 -6.41 10.69 17.02
C ASN A 64 -6.39 10.80 18.56
N GLY A 65 -5.59 9.97 19.23
CA GLY A 65 -5.43 9.98 20.69
C GLY A 65 -4.57 11.15 21.19
N LEU A 66 -3.62 11.63 20.37
CA LEU A 66 -2.76 12.78 20.69
C LEU A 66 -3.47 14.13 20.49
N ASP A 67 -4.60 14.17 19.79
CA ASP A 67 -5.36 15.40 19.51
C ASP A 67 -6.36 15.78 20.63
N LYS A 68 -6.47 14.98 21.70
CA LYS A 68 -7.19 15.40 22.91
C LYS A 68 -6.19 16.02 23.88
N PRO A 69 -6.21 17.34 24.14
CA PRO A 69 -5.50 17.86 25.29
C PRO A 69 -6.06 17.16 26.52
N THR A 70 -5.20 16.43 27.22
CA THR A 70 -5.49 15.96 28.57
C THR A 70 -5.73 17.20 29.43
N ASP A 71 -6.97 17.37 29.92
CA ASP A 71 -7.28 18.26 31.04
C ASP A 71 -6.41 17.94 32.27
#